data_AF-A0A8J3U8Y0-F1
#
_entry.id   AF-A0A8J3U8Y0-F1
#
_cell.length_a   1.000
_cell.length_b   1.000
_cell.length_c   1.000
_cell.angle_alpha   90.00
_cell.angle_beta   90.00
_cell.angle_gamma   90.00
#
_symmetry.space_group_name_H-M   'P 1'
#
loop_
_entity.id
_entity.type
_entity.pdbx_description
1 polymer ?
#
loop_
_entity_poly.entity_id
_entity_poly.type
_entity_poly.pdbx_seq_one_letter_code
_entity_poly.pdbx_strand_id
1 'polypeptide(L)'
;MRVRAEITVSPLRATLDDLEGLQPAFVDENDVLRDEGEAYARKLTAAGVPTTSVRHNGTLHDFMMLNPVRSTAAAGAAVAQAIEVLEAALTFGKANS
;
A
#
# COMPACT_ATOMS: atom_id res chain seq x y z
N MET A 1 20.42 17.70 -3.85
CA MET A 1 19.16 18.11 -3.19
C MET A 1 17.92 18.01 -4.09
N ARG A 2 18.03 17.90 -5.43
CA ARG A 2 16.86 17.83 -6.35
C ARG A 2 16.16 16.46 -6.44
N VAL A 3 16.87 15.37 -6.21
CA VAL A 3 16.36 13.99 -6.38
C VAL A 3 15.14 13.69 -5.49
N ARG A 4 15.04 14.28 -4.29
CA ARG A 4 13.86 14.10 -3.40
C ARG A 4 12.59 14.82 -3.88
N ALA A 5 12.67 15.64 -4.92
CA ALA A 5 11.51 16.35 -5.46
C ALA A 5 10.84 15.59 -6.61
N GLU A 6 11.51 14.57 -7.16
CA GLU A 6 11.00 13.76 -8.26
C GLU A 6 9.94 12.77 -7.75
N ILE A 7 8.86 12.60 -8.52
CA ILE A 7 7.73 11.73 -8.17
C ILE A 7 8.17 10.26 -8.06
N THR A 8 9.17 9.86 -8.83
CA THR A 8 9.78 8.52 -8.78
C THR A 8 10.52 8.22 -7.48
N VAL A 9 10.88 9.24 -6.72
CA VAL A 9 11.57 9.14 -5.42
C VAL A 9 10.64 9.50 -4.26
N SER A 10 9.66 10.36 -4.50
CA SER A 10 8.68 10.80 -3.51
C SER A 10 7.29 10.85 -4.14
N PRO A 11 6.60 9.69 -4.26
CA PRO A 11 5.34 9.57 -5.00
C PRO A 11 4.21 10.40 -4.40
N LEU A 12 4.32 10.77 -3.12
CA LEU A 12 3.41 11.73 -2.48
C LEU A 12 3.41 13.11 -3.17
N ARG A 13 4.42 13.45 -3.97
CA ARG A 13 4.50 14.70 -4.74
C ARG A 13 3.81 14.64 -6.10
N ALA A 14 3.31 13.48 -6.55
CA ALA A 14 2.56 13.33 -7.79
C ALA A 14 1.36 14.30 -7.84
N THR A 15 0.90 14.72 -9.00
CA THR A 15 -0.44 15.36 -9.10
C THR A 15 -1.54 14.30 -9.08
N LEU A 16 -2.82 14.69 -9.08
CA LEU A 16 -3.91 13.69 -9.20
C LEU A 16 -3.93 13.09 -10.60
N ASP A 17 -3.71 13.91 -11.63
CA ASP A 17 -3.62 13.49 -13.02
C ASP A 17 -2.47 12.49 -13.24
N ASP A 18 -1.33 12.66 -12.53
CA ASP A 18 -0.21 11.71 -12.57
C ASP A 18 -0.55 10.33 -11.96
N LEU A 19 -1.59 10.25 -11.11
CA LEU A 19 -2.01 9.04 -10.42
C LEU A 19 -3.26 8.39 -11.04
N GLU A 20 -3.92 9.08 -11.98
CA GLU A 20 -5.12 8.57 -12.63
C GLU A 20 -4.80 7.32 -13.46
N GLY A 21 -5.70 6.33 -13.41
CA GLY A 21 -5.55 5.09 -14.17
C GLY A 21 -4.53 4.09 -13.62
N LEU A 22 -3.93 4.35 -12.46
CA LEU A 22 -3.11 3.36 -11.76
C LEU A 22 -3.96 2.15 -11.33
N GLN A 23 -3.26 1.02 -11.20
CA GLN A 23 -3.87 -0.24 -10.77
C GLN A 23 -4.34 -0.15 -9.30
N PRO A 24 -5.31 -1.01 -8.89
CA PRO A 24 -5.73 -1.07 -7.50
C PRO A 24 -4.55 -1.23 -6.54
N ALA A 25 -4.60 -0.52 -5.41
CA ALA A 25 -3.51 -0.45 -4.46
C ALA A 25 -3.91 -1.01 -3.08
N PHE A 26 -2.96 -1.71 -2.45
CA PHE A 26 -3.03 -2.11 -1.04
C PHE A 26 -1.87 -1.47 -0.28
N VAL A 27 -2.18 -0.81 0.83
CA VAL A 27 -1.23 0.01 1.58
C VAL A 27 -1.34 -0.34 3.07
N ASP A 28 -0.22 -0.77 3.67
CA ASP A 28 -0.10 -1.11 5.10
C ASP A 28 0.86 -0.14 5.81
N GLU A 29 0.42 0.44 6.92
CA GLU A 29 1.03 1.65 7.49
C GLU A 29 1.29 1.55 9.00
N ASN A 30 2.51 1.17 9.39
CA ASN A 30 2.85 0.95 10.80
C ASN A 30 4.22 1.47 11.25
N ASP A 31 4.81 2.40 10.50
CA ASP A 31 6.20 2.86 10.68
C ASP A 31 6.31 4.40 10.79
N VAL A 32 7.52 4.96 10.94
CA VAL A 32 7.79 6.41 10.83
C VAL A 32 7.30 7.02 9.52
N LEU A 33 7.11 6.19 8.48
CA LEU A 33 6.52 6.57 7.20
C LEU A 33 4.98 6.54 7.20
N ARG A 34 4.34 6.12 8.29
CA ARG A 34 2.88 5.96 8.41
C ARG A 34 2.11 7.17 7.90
N ASP A 35 2.53 8.36 8.31
CA ASP A 35 1.81 9.59 7.97
C ASP A 35 1.93 9.89 6.46
N GLU A 36 3.08 9.55 5.84
CA GLU A 36 3.32 9.72 4.40
C GLU A 36 2.58 8.66 3.58
N GLY A 37 2.60 7.41 4.02
CA GLY A 37 1.97 6.31 3.30
C GLY A 37 0.44 6.34 3.39
N GLU A 38 -0.13 6.73 4.53
CA GLU A 38 -1.55 7.04 4.61
C GLU A 38 -1.94 8.26 3.78
N ALA A 39 -1.07 9.28 3.72
CA ALA A 39 -1.31 10.43 2.85
C ALA A 39 -1.28 10.03 1.37
N TYR A 40 -0.42 9.09 0.99
CA TYR A 40 -0.37 8.55 -0.35
C TYR A 40 -1.62 7.72 -0.67
N ALA A 41 -2.07 6.86 0.24
CA ALA A 41 -3.32 6.10 0.07
C ALA A 41 -4.53 7.03 -0.11
N ARG A 42 -4.66 8.07 0.72
CA ARG A 42 -5.71 9.10 0.56
C ARG A 42 -5.63 9.78 -0.80
N LYS A 43 -4.42 10.03 -1.29
CA LYS A 43 -4.18 10.68 -2.58
C LYS A 43 -4.57 9.77 -3.76
N LEU A 44 -4.26 8.47 -3.68
CA LEU A 44 -4.69 7.48 -4.65
C LEU A 44 -6.23 7.39 -4.70
N THR A 45 -6.89 7.32 -3.55
CA THR A 45 -8.36 7.36 -3.49
C THR A 45 -8.93 8.63 -4.10
N ALA A 46 -8.33 9.79 -3.83
CA ALA A 46 -8.76 11.07 -4.42
C ALA A 46 -8.56 11.13 -5.95
N ALA A 47 -7.57 10.41 -6.49
CA ALA A 47 -7.34 10.26 -7.92
C ALA A 47 -8.23 9.17 -8.57
N GLY A 48 -9.18 8.58 -7.82
CA GLY A 48 -10.08 7.55 -8.33
C GLY A 48 -9.48 6.14 -8.39
N VAL A 49 -8.27 5.94 -7.85
CA VAL A 49 -7.63 4.62 -7.81
C VAL A 49 -8.27 3.78 -6.69
N PRO A 50 -8.80 2.57 -6.99
CA PRO A 50 -9.32 1.67 -5.97
C PRO A 50 -8.22 1.32 -4.97
N THR A 51 -8.34 1.79 -3.73
CA THR A 51 -7.25 1.70 -2.75
C THR A 51 -7.78 1.18 -1.42
N THR A 52 -7.15 0.13 -0.92
CA THR A 52 -7.37 -0.40 0.43
C THR A 52 -6.19 0.02 1.30
N SER A 53 -6.46 0.75 2.38
CA SER A 53 -5.45 1.16 3.37
C SER A 53 -5.80 0.58 4.73
N VAL A 54 -4.85 -0.13 5.33
CA VAL A 54 -5.04 -0.83 6.61
C VAL A 54 -3.89 -0.48 7.55
N ARG A 55 -4.22 -0.33 8.83
CA ARG A 55 -3.25 -0.13 9.90
C ARG A 55 -3.30 -1.32 10.86
N HIS A 56 -2.21 -2.08 10.93
CA HIS A 56 -2.06 -3.20 11.86
C HIS A 56 -1.44 -2.75 13.19
N ASN A 57 -2.25 -2.24 14.11
CA ASN A 57 -1.76 -1.71 15.40
C ASN A 57 -0.83 -2.68 16.16
N GLY A 58 0.19 -2.13 16.83
CA GLY A 58 1.13 -2.90 17.66
C GLY A 58 2.21 -3.63 16.89
N THR A 59 2.36 -3.38 15.60
CA THR A 59 3.46 -3.88 14.77
C THR A 59 4.51 -2.80 14.51
N LEU A 60 5.67 -3.23 14.02
CA LEU A 60 6.82 -2.40 13.66
C LEU A 60 7.10 -2.51 12.15
N HIS A 61 7.98 -1.66 11.61
CA HIS A 61 8.42 -1.74 10.21
C HIS A 61 8.85 -3.17 9.83
N ASP A 62 8.53 -3.62 8.61
CA ASP A 62 8.86 -4.95 8.09
C ASP A 62 8.27 -6.16 8.86
N PHE A 63 7.24 -5.98 9.71
CA PHE A 63 6.68 -7.09 10.49
C PHE A 63 6.16 -8.27 9.64
N MET A 64 5.83 -8.06 8.36
CA MET A 64 5.47 -9.13 7.42
C MET A 64 6.67 -9.96 6.94
N MET A 65 7.89 -9.42 6.99
CA MET A 65 9.12 -10.07 6.51
C MET A 65 9.95 -10.69 7.64
N LEU A 66 9.91 -10.09 8.84
CA LEU A 66 10.81 -10.45 9.92
C LEU A 66 10.44 -11.78 10.59
N ASN A 67 11.30 -12.79 10.43
CA ASN A 67 11.16 -14.11 11.06
C ASN A 67 10.82 -14.08 12.57
N PRO A 68 11.42 -13.21 13.41
CA PRO A 68 11.13 -13.16 14.83
C PRO A 68 9.67 -12.83 15.20
N VAL A 69 8.95 -12.11 14.33
CA VAL A 69 7.56 -11.67 14.57
C VAL A 69 6.54 -12.39 13.67
N ARG A 70 6.98 -13.36 12.88
CA ARG A 70 6.15 -14.12 11.92
C ARG A 70 4.96 -14.81 12.58
N SER A 71 5.10 -15.25 13.83
CA SER A 71 4.03 -15.95 14.58
C SER A 71 3.03 -15.01 15.24
N THR A 72 3.19 -13.68 15.10
CA THR A 72 2.23 -12.72 15.65
C THR A 72 0.91 -12.76 14.86
N ALA A 73 -0.20 -12.52 15.56
CA ALA A 73 -1.52 -12.45 14.92
C ALA A 73 -1.60 -11.37 13.84
N ALA A 74 -0.91 -10.24 14.06
CA ALA A 74 -0.87 -9.14 13.10
C ALA A 74 -0.12 -9.52 11.82
N ALA A 75 1.06 -10.17 11.92
CA ALA A 75 1.79 -10.66 10.74
C ALA A 75 0.96 -11.67 9.93
N GLY A 76 0.30 -12.61 10.61
CA GLY A 76 -0.58 -13.58 9.96
C GLY A 76 -1.76 -12.92 9.24
N ALA A 77 -2.44 -11.97 9.90
CA ALA A 77 -3.57 -11.25 9.33
C ALA A 77 -3.18 -10.39 8.11
N ALA A 78 -2.07 -9.65 8.21
CA ALA A 78 -1.58 -8.81 7.11
C ALA A 78 -1.20 -9.64 5.88
N VAL A 79 -0.51 -10.77 6.07
CA VAL A 79 -0.17 -11.69 4.97
C VAL A 79 -1.41 -12.28 4.34
N ALA A 80 -2.39 -12.74 5.15
CA ALA A 80 -3.63 -13.29 4.62
C ALA A 80 -4.41 -12.25 3.79
N GLN A 81 -4.48 -11.01 4.26
CA GLN A 81 -5.16 -9.93 3.55
C GLN A 81 -4.42 -9.55 2.25
N ALA A 82 -3.09 -9.51 2.26
CA ALA A 82 -2.31 -9.26 1.06
C ALA A 82 -2.53 -10.36 0.00
N ILE A 83 -2.63 -11.63 0.41
CA ILE A 83 -2.96 -12.75 -0.47
C ILE A 83 -4.34 -12.55 -1.10
N GLU A 84 -5.36 -12.26 -0.28
CA GLU A 84 -6.72 -12.05 -0.75
C GLU A 84 -6.80 -10.91 -1.79
N VAL A 85 -6.11 -9.80 -1.54
CA VAL A 85 -6.07 -8.67 -2.48
C VAL A 85 -5.42 -9.08 -3.80
N LEU A 86 -4.29 -9.80 -3.75
CA LEU A 86 -3.59 -10.25 -4.96
C LEU A 86 -4.44 -11.25 -5.74
N GLU A 87 -5.08 -12.21 -5.07
CA GLU A 87 -6.00 -13.16 -5.70
C GLU A 87 -7.15 -12.43 -6.40
N ALA A 88 -7.78 -11.46 -5.73
CA ALA A 88 -8.86 -10.66 -6.30
C ALA A 88 -8.39 -9.88 -7.54
N ALA A 89 -7.24 -9.21 -7.47
CA ALA A 89 -6.71 -8.42 -8.58
C ALA A 89 -6.33 -9.29 -9.80
N LEU A 90 -5.69 -10.44 -9.57
CA LEU A 90 -5.24 -11.33 -10.65
C LEU A 90 -6.39 -12.13 -11.28
N THR A 91 -7.47 -12.37 -10.54
CA THR A 91 -8.67 -13.03 -11.08
C THR A 91 -9.58 -12.05 -11.82
N PHE A 92 -9.72 -10.80 -11.35
CA PHE A 92 -10.45 -9.76 -12.08
C PHE A 92 -9.84 -9.48 -13.46
N GLY A 93 -8.51 -9.44 -13.57
CA GLY A 93 -7.82 -9.25 -14.84
C GLY A 93 -8.09 -10.37 -15.87
N LYS A 94 -8.33 -11.61 -15.41
CA LYS A 94 -8.68 -12.74 -16.30
C LYS A 94 -10.12 -12.72 -16.80
N ALA A 95 -11.05 -12.12 -16.06
CA ALA A 95 -12.46 -12.07 -16.45
C ALA A 95 -12.78 -10.97 -17.48
N ASN A 96 -11.92 -9.95 -17.60
CA ASN A 96 -12.07 -8.81 -18.50
C ASN A 96 -11.08 -8.82 -19.69
N SER A 97 -10.45 -9.96 -19.98
CA SER A 97 -9.55 -10.16 -21.14
C SER A 97 -10.17 -11.05 -22.20
#